data_AF-A0A3S1K4Y0-F1
#
_entry.id   AF-A0A3S1K4Y0-F1
#
_cell.length_a   1.000
_cell.length_b   1.000
_cell.length_c   1.000
_cell.angle_alpha   90.00
_cell.angle_beta   90.00
_cell.angle_gamma   90.00
#
_symmetry.space_group_name_H-M   'P 1'
#
loop_
_entity.id
_entity.type
_entity.pdbx_description
1 polymer ?
#
loop_
_entity_poly.entity_id
_entity_poly.type
_entity_poly.pdbx_seq_one_letter_code
_entity_poly.pdbx_strand_id
1 'polypeptide(L)'
;MTSLIVPSNNIPIKSTENPIVFISDLHFDFTKRKFKAKAALRMKDDFITFVKERYSGSILCLAGDFFNSYKKTLSFVKELEKNQIVGFFVLGNHDYWNNGSMSHRDIINLFSDVTKDNQYFRFLVTGRKYYFNDICIVGDTGWTSFRRGRRQVELNQFMCLPDAMQVKDFNPRNIIDLHNEWVSFANDVLKKEEKVLIVTHFPMVNFTKEDKDCWWSSTTALKGDNSWRIFGHTHRSGQRFNNISSQRGYVNKDAKDLERQWVMQYTSACFGKIEKSGYQDNISSVSNFDSISNFHSPIVVKNVTDDVALILTVKLRGYKRCAANKHNFTTLANSPEAYLEIVKKVTKGYLRDTYIGYVLSGPLPQEIINAIQHSIEIIERRDMSDVRAFITAAVITGYVFNEMPFLIKDMRPLDDYDILRFWLMLLTINHYGINMESINTVRSDKKNPIRFCNVDLYVPAVNDLSLTSDEVEMLMHKTPLSPRPAVLLELVDD
;
A
#
# COMPACT_ATOMS: atom_id res chain seq x y z
N MET A 1 1.73 -43.74 -5.07
CA MET A 1 0.78 -43.22 -6.08
C MET A 1 -0.57 -43.85 -5.80
N THR A 2 -1.48 -43.07 -5.24
CA THR A 2 -2.87 -43.48 -5.00
C THR A 2 -3.70 -42.23 -5.28
N SER A 3 -4.29 -42.21 -6.47
CA SER A 3 -5.20 -41.18 -6.95
C SER A 3 -6.51 -41.23 -6.16
N LEU A 4 -6.73 -40.25 -5.29
CA LEU A 4 -8.05 -39.95 -4.75
C LEU A 4 -8.78 -39.07 -5.77
N ILE A 5 -9.58 -39.74 -6.61
CA ILE A 5 -10.59 -39.10 -7.45
C ILE A 5 -11.73 -38.68 -6.50
N VAL A 6 -11.89 -37.37 -6.30
CA VAL A 6 -13.04 -36.81 -5.60
C VAL A 6 -14.20 -36.73 -6.59
N PRO A 7 -15.44 -37.17 -6.23
CA PRO A 7 -16.57 -37.17 -7.15
C PRO A 7 -16.95 -35.75 -7.55
N SER A 8 -17.21 -35.59 -8.85
CA SER A 8 -17.77 -34.40 -9.48
C SER A 8 -19.20 -34.14 -9.00
N ASN A 9 -19.36 -33.48 -7.86
CA ASN A 9 -20.61 -32.80 -7.53
C ASN A 9 -20.57 -31.41 -8.18
N ASN A 10 -20.88 -31.39 -9.47
CA ASN A 10 -21.21 -30.19 -10.22
C ASN A 10 -22.48 -29.57 -9.63
N ILE A 11 -22.33 -28.61 -8.71
CA ILE A 11 -23.31 -27.55 -8.58
C ILE A 11 -23.04 -26.62 -9.78
N PRO A 12 -23.97 -26.49 -10.74
CA PRO A 12 -23.79 -25.55 -11.83
C PRO A 12 -23.96 -24.14 -11.26
N ILE A 13 -22.85 -23.54 -10.85
CA ILE A 13 -22.78 -22.13 -10.50
C ILE A 13 -22.97 -21.37 -11.83
N LYS A 14 -24.19 -20.86 -12.06
CA LYS A 14 -24.52 -19.94 -13.15
C LYS A 14 -23.85 -18.59 -12.90
N SER A 15 -22.56 -18.48 -13.21
CA SER A 15 -21.78 -17.25 -13.47
C SER A 15 -20.31 -17.65 -13.58
N THR A 16 -19.70 -17.49 -14.74
CA THR A 16 -18.29 -17.83 -15.00
C THR A 16 -17.30 -16.70 -14.66
N GLU A 17 -17.69 -15.75 -13.78
CA GLU A 17 -16.95 -14.50 -13.54
C GLU A 17 -17.00 -14.02 -12.07
N ASN A 18 -16.88 -14.92 -11.10
CA ASN A 18 -16.94 -14.52 -9.68
C ASN A 18 -15.70 -13.69 -9.29
N PRO A 19 -15.88 -12.47 -8.74
CA PRO A 19 -14.77 -11.69 -8.23
C PRO A 19 -14.21 -12.31 -6.94
N ILE A 20 -12.93 -12.09 -6.67
CA ILE A 20 -12.30 -12.47 -5.41
C ILE A 20 -12.27 -11.24 -4.52
N VAL A 21 -12.92 -11.34 -3.38
CA VAL A 21 -13.03 -10.27 -2.38
C VAL A 21 -12.19 -10.67 -1.17
N PHE A 22 -11.44 -9.73 -0.60
CA PHE A 22 -10.52 -10.05 0.49
C PHE A 22 -10.51 -9.00 1.59
N ILE A 23 -10.29 -9.47 2.82
CA ILE A 23 -10.16 -8.65 4.01
C ILE A 23 -9.36 -9.39 5.09
N SER A 24 -8.70 -8.67 5.98
CA SER A 24 -8.00 -9.20 7.15
C SER A 24 -8.18 -8.32 8.38
N ASP A 25 -7.64 -8.78 9.51
CA ASP A 25 -7.49 -8.00 10.74
C ASP A 25 -8.85 -7.49 11.24
N LEU A 26 -9.87 -8.35 11.19
CA LEU A 26 -11.24 -8.01 11.56
C LEU A 26 -11.34 -7.63 13.04
N HIS A 27 -10.52 -8.24 13.90
CA HIS A 27 -10.41 -7.95 15.33
C HIS A 27 -11.78 -7.71 15.98
N PHE A 28 -12.72 -8.64 15.79
CA PHE A 28 -14.10 -8.49 16.26
C PHE A 28 -14.19 -8.25 17.77
N ASP A 29 -13.18 -8.68 18.52
CA ASP A 29 -13.08 -8.46 19.95
C ASP A 29 -12.73 -7.01 20.34
N PHE A 30 -12.53 -6.09 19.40
CA PHE A 30 -12.16 -4.70 19.68
C PHE A 30 -13.17 -3.70 19.13
N THR A 31 -13.38 -2.61 19.87
CA THR A 31 -13.96 -1.37 19.35
C THR A 31 -13.11 -0.18 19.79
N LYS A 32 -12.82 0.75 18.87
CA LYS A 32 -11.94 1.91 19.15
C LYS A 32 -10.65 1.51 19.90
N ARG A 33 -9.97 0.44 19.47
CA ARG A 33 -8.75 -0.11 20.11
C ARG A 33 -8.91 -0.61 21.56
N LYS A 34 -10.15 -0.81 22.03
CA LYS A 34 -10.42 -1.37 23.36
C LYS A 34 -11.06 -2.75 23.22
N PHE A 35 -10.58 -3.71 24.00
CA PHE A 35 -11.15 -5.05 24.04
C PHE A 35 -12.59 -5.01 24.60
N LYS A 36 -13.53 -5.60 23.86
CA LYS A 36 -14.98 -5.59 24.07
C LYS A 36 -15.62 -6.92 23.67
N ALA A 37 -15.30 -7.99 24.40
CA ALA A 37 -15.82 -9.33 24.15
C ALA A 37 -17.35 -9.43 23.96
N LYS A 38 -18.15 -8.62 24.69
CA LYS A 38 -19.62 -8.64 24.58
C LYS A 38 -20.14 -8.16 23.22
N ALA A 39 -19.42 -7.25 22.56
CA ALA A 39 -19.82 -6.70 21.25
C ALA A 39 -19.36 -7.57 20.08
N ALA A 40 -18.41 -8.48 20.33
CA ALA A 40 -17.75 -9.27 19.29
C ALA A 40 -18.71 -10.18 18.51
N LEU A 41 -19.67 -10.81 19.21
CA LEU A 41 -20.64 -11.70 18.57
C LEU A 41 -21.49 -10.95 17.53
N ARG A 42 -22.04 -9.80 17.93
CA ARG A 42 -22.82 -8.93 17.02
C ARG A 42 -21.99 -8.46 15.84
N MET A 43 -20.74 -8.02 16.06
CA MET A 43 -19.87 -7.57 14.96
C MET A 43 -19.55 -8.68 13.96
N LYS A 44 -19.42 -9.92 14.43
CA LYS A 44 -19.25 -11.11 13.58
C LYS A 44 -20.54 -11.44 12.82
N ASP A 45 -21.72 -11.34 13.45
CA ASP A 45 -23.01 -11.55 12.78
C ASP A 45 -23.28 -10.48 11.70
N ASP A 46 -23.00 -9.21 12.00
CA ASP A 46 -23.08 -8.09 11.05
C ASP A 46 -22.15 -8.32 9.85
N PHE A 47 -20.97 -8.89 10.07
CA PHE A 47 -20.01 -9.22 9.01
C PHE A 47 -20.54 -10.31 8.08
N ILE A 48 -21.03 -11.42 8.65
CA ILE A 48 -21.58 -12.54 7.88
C ILE A 48 -22.78 -12.05 7.05
N THR A 49 -23.66 -11.25 7.66
CA THR A 49 -24.82 -10.66 6.99
C THR A 49 -24.38 -9.80 5.80
N PHE A 50 -23.43 -8.89 6.02
CA PHE A 50 -22.91 -8.03 4.96
C PHE A 50 -22.30 -8.82 3.80
N VAL A 51 -21.49 -9.84 4.10
CA VAL A 51 -20.88 -10.70 3.07
C VAL A 51 -21.95 -11.44 2.26
N LYS A 52 -22.97 -12.00 2.91
CA LYS A 52 -24.06 -12.70 2.20
C LYS A 52 -24.85 -11.76 1.29
N GLU A 53 -25.14 -10.56 1.77
CA GLU A 53 -25.92 -9.58 1.01
C GLU A 53 -25.15 -8.99 -0.17
N ARG A 54 -23.84 -8.75 -0.02
CA ARG A 54 -23.04 -8.02 -1.02
C ARG A 54 -22.13 -8.88 -1.88
N TYR A 55 -21.74 -10.05 -1.37
CA TYR A 55 -20.67 -10.88 -1.94
C TYR A 55 -21.05 -12.36 -2.05
N SER A 56 -22.34 -12.71 -2.09
CA SER A 56 -22.82 -14.09 -2.29
C SER A 56 -22.34 -14.73 -3.60
N GLY A 57 -22.06 -13.93 -4.63
CA GLY A 57 -21.47 -14.37 -5.90
C GLY A 57 -19.94 -14.24 -5.98
N SER A 58 -19.25 -14.01 -4.86
CA SER A 58 -17.80 -13.79 -4.82
C SER A 58 -17.07 -14.91 -4.09
N ILE A 59 -15.77 -15.02 -4.31
CA ILE A 59 -14.88 -15.84 -3.48
C ILE A 59 -14.34 -14.94 -2.37
N LEU A 60 -14.59 -15.29 -1.11
CA LEU A 60 -14.08 -14.53 0.03
C LEU A 60 -12.72 -15.07 0.50
N CYS A 61 -11.69 -14.24 0.53
CA CYS A 61 -10.39 -14.57 1.14
C CYS A 61 -10.22 -13.81 2.47
N LEU A 62 -10.04 -14.56 3.56
CA LEU A 62 -9.80 -14.01 4.89
C LEU A 62 -8.34 -14.21 5.33
N ALA A 63 -7.59 -13.12 5.43
CA ALA A 63 -6.15 -13.11 5.72
C ALA A 63 -5.83 -12.94 7.22
N GLY A 64 -6.52 -13.71 8.07
CA GLY A 64 -6.22 -13.83 9.50
C GLY A 64 -6.63 -12.64 10.38
N ASP A 65 -6.43 -12.83 11.69
CA ASP A 65 -6.69 -11.90 12.80
C ASP A 65 -8.18 -11.54 12.97
N PHE A 66 -8.99 -12.55 13.25
CA PHE A 66 -10.43 -12.36 13.48
C PHE A 66 -10.75 -12.11 14.94
N PHE A 67 -10.12 -12.87 15.84
CA PHE A 67 -10.30 -12.80 17.28
C PHE A 67 -8.97 -13.03 18.01
N ASN A 68 -8.89 -12.58 19.26
CA ASN A 68 -7.80 -12.99 20.17
C ASN A 68 -8.10 -14.35 20.80
N SER A 69 -8.55 -15.32 20.00
CA SER A 69 -8.93 -16.65 20.49
C SER A 69 -9.17 -17.65 19.36
N TYR A 70 -8.37 -18.72 19.34
CA TYR A 70 -8.55 -19.81 18.38
C TYR A 70 -9.94 -20.46 18.43
N LYS A 71 -10.57 -20.53 19.61
CA LYS A 71 -11.92 -21.11 19.77
C LYS A 71 -12.97 -20.25 19.09
N LYS A 72 -12.89 -18.93 19.25
CA LYS A 72 -13.81 -18.00 18.58
C LYS A 72 -13.59 -17.99 17.07
N THR A 73 -12.34 -17.99 16.64
CA THR A 73 -11.97 -18.11 15.22
C THR A 73 -12.52 -19.40 14.62
N LEU A 74 -12.37 -20.54 15.29
CA LEU A 74 -12.94 -21.81 14.83
C LEU A 74 -14.47 -21.78 14.76
N SER A 75 -15.14 -21.17 15.75
CA SER A 75 -16.59 -20.99 15.74
C SER A 75 -17.05 -20.15 14.55
N PHE A 76 -16.35 -19.04 14.27
CA PHE A 76 -16.63 -18.17 13.15
C PHE A 76 -16.48 -18.88 11.81
N VAL A 77 -15.40 -19.65 11.61
CA VAL A 77 -15.19 -20.45 10.40
C VAL A 77 -16.32 -21.47 10.19
N LYS A 78 -16.77 -22.15 11.25
CA LYS A 78 -17.91 -23.07 11.18
C LYS A 78 -19.20 -22.36 10.76
N GLU A 79 -19.40 -21.12 11.18
CA GLU A 79 -20.55 -20.33 10.76
C GLU A 79 -20.48 -19.88 9.31
N LEU A 80 -19.29 -19.53 8.79
CA LEU A 80 -19.10 -19.24 7.37
C LEU A 80 -19.44 -20.46 6.51
N GLU A 81 -18.96 -21.65 6.89
CA GLU A 81 -19.30 -22.92 6.25
C GLU A 81 -20.80 -23.22 6.31
N LYS A 82 -21.44 -23.06 7.48
CA LYS A 82 -22.89 -23.26 7.66
C LYS A 82 -23.71 -22.31 6.79
N ASN A 83 -23.23 -21.09 6.59
CA ASN A 83 -23.86 -20.08 5.73
C ASN A 83 -23.52 -20.26 4.24
N GLN A 84 -22.76 -21.32 3.88
CA GLN A 84 -22.33 -21.62 2.51
C GLN A 84 -21.58 -20.47 1.84
N ILE A 85 -20.84 -19.69 2.63
CA ILE A 85 -19.97 -18.64 2.09
C ILE A 85 -18.79 -19.33 1.42
N VAL A 86 -18.61 -19.09 0.12
CA VAL A 86 -17.53 -19.67 -0.66
C VAL A 86 -16.25 -18.88 -0.43
N GLY A 87 -15.17 -19.55 -0.02
CA GLY A 87 -13.95 -18.84 0.25
C GLY A 87 -12.84 -19.64 0.91
N PHE A 88 -11.79 -18.91 1.27
CA PHE A 88 -10.56 -19.44 1.83
C PHE A 88 -10.12 -18.57 3.00
N PHE A 89 -9.47 -19.19 3.98
CA PHE A 89 -8.89 -18.45 5.09
C PHE A 89 -7.55 -19.01 5.54
N VAL A 90 -6.75 -18.14 6.12
CA VAL A 90 -5.55 -18.46 6.91
C VAL A 90 -5.75 -17.94 8.34
N LEU A 91 -4.92 -18.41 9.26
CA LEU A 91 -4.89 -17.89 10.63
C LEU A 91 -3.91 -16.70 10.70
N GLY A 92 -4.27 -15.69 11.48
CA GLY A 92 -3.36 -14.64 11.91
C GLY A 92 -2.74 -14.93 13.26
N ASN A 93 -1.77 -14.14 13.70
CA ASN A 93 -1.06 -14.43 14.96
C ASN A 93 -2.00 -14.38 16.18
N HIS A 94 -3.01 -13.50 16.16
CA HIS A 94 -4.02 -13.40 17.23
C HIS A 94 -4.97 -14.59 17.26
N ASP A 95 -5.22 -15.22 16.11
CA ASP A 95 -6.08 -16.41 16.03
C ASP A 95 -5.46 -17.63 16.73
N TYR A 96 -4.14 -17.62 17.02
CA TYR A 96 -3.48 -18.67 17.79
C TYR A 96 -3.63 -18.50 19.30
N TRP A 97 -4.05 -17.34 19.80
CA TRP A 97 -3.99 -17.03 21.22
C TRP A 97 -4.88 -17.95 22.05
N ASN A 98 -4.28 -18.50 23.11
CA ASN A 98 -4.89 -19.54 23.94
C ASN A 98 -4.36 -19.56 25.38
N ASN A 99 -3.76 -18.47 25.86
CA ASN A 99 -3.11 -18.37 27.16
C ASN A 99 -2.05 -19.47 27.42
N GLY A 100 -1.29 -19.86 26.41
CA GLY A 100 -0.16 -20.79 26.55
C GLY A 100 -0.54 -22.27 26.73
N SER A 101 -1.79 -22.64 26.46
CA SER A 101 -2.28 -24.02 26.55
C SER A 101 -1.94 -24.91 25.35
N MET A 102 -1.87 -24.35 24.14
CA MET A 102 -1.61 -25.07 22.89
C MET A 102 -0.52 -24.37 22.07
N SER A 103 0.29 -25.15 21.36
CA SER A 103 1.30 -24.63 20.44
C SER A 103 0.66 -24.22 19.10
N HIS A 104 1.43 -23.53 18.25
CA HIS A 104 1.01 -23.24 16.87
C HIS A 104 0.63 -24.52 16.10
N ARG A 105 1.42 -25.59 16.27
CA ARG A 105 1.19 -26.86 15.55
C ARG A 105 -0.08 -27.56 16.03
N ASP A 106 -0.34 -27.54 17.34
CA ASP A 106 -1.57 -28.12 17.90
C ASP A 106 -2.81 -27.43 17.34
N ILE A 107 -2.78 -26.09 17.23
CA ILE A 107 -3.88 -25.31 16.65
C ILE A 107 -4.01 -25.56 15.14
N ILE A 108 -2.90 -25.60 14.40
CA ILE A 108 -2.92 -25.94 12.97
C ILE A 108 -3.56 -27.32 12.75
N ASN A 109 -3.17 -28.32 13.54
CA ASN A 109 -3.73 -29.67 13.45
C ASN A 109 -5.23 -29.67 13.79
N LEU A 110 -5.64 -28.96 14.85
CA LEU A 110 -7.05 -28.83 15.21
C LEU A 110 -7.89 -28.23 14.08
N PHE A 111 -7.47 -27.10 13.50
CA PHE A 111 -8.18 -26.50 12.37
C PHE A 111 -8.17 -27.42 11.16
N SER A 112 -7.03 -28.06 10.89
CA SER A 112 -6.84 -29.02 9.81
C SER A 112 -7.81 -30.20 9.89
N ASP A 113 -8.08 -30.71 11.09
CA ASP A 113 -8.97 -31.84 11.34
C ASP A 113 -10.44 -31.43 11.32
N VAL A 114 -10.77 -30.31 11.98
CA VAL A 114 -12.16 -29.85 12.11
C VAL A 114 -12.71 -29.30 10.80
N THR A 115 -11.87 -28.78 9.92
CA THR A 115 -12.28 -28.16 8.64
C THR A 115 -11.99 -29.04 7.41
N LYS A 116 -11.50 -30.26 7.60
CA LYS A 116 -11.11 -31.16 6.49
C LYS A 116 -12.24 -31.44 5.52
N ASP A 117 -13.49 -31.51 6.03
CA ASP A 117 -14.68 -31.86 5.27
C ASP A 117 -15.47 -30.62 4.80
N ASN A 118 -15.00 -29.40 5.10
CA ASN A 118 -15.64 -28.16 4.66
C ASN A 118 -15.71 -28.11 3.13
N GLN A 119 -16.87 -27.76 2.60
CA GLN A 119 -17.11 -27.68 1.15
C GLN A 119 -17.02 -26.25 0.63
N TYR A 120 -17.46 -25.27 1.42
CA TYR A 120 -17.61 -23.88 0.98
C TYR A 120 -16.45 -23.00 1.46
N PHE A 121 -16.05 -23.12 2.72
CA PHE A 121 -15.07 -22.24 3.34
C PHE A 121 -13.85 -23.01 3.85
N ARG A 122 -12.75 -22.97 3.08
CA ARG A 122 -11.63 -23.91 3.22
C ARG A 122 -10.42 -23.30 3.93
N PHE A 123 -9.81 -24.08 4.82
CA PHE A 123 -8.60 -23.69 5.53
C PHE A 123 -7.35 -23.91 4.67
N LEU A 124 -6.57 -22.84 4.48
CA LEU A 124 -5.27 -22.84 3.82
C LEU A 124 -4.13 -22.97 4.84
N VAL A 125 -3.25 -23.93 4.59
CA VAL A 125 -2.02 -24.13 5.38
C VAL A 125 -0.95 -24.79 4.51
N THR A 126 0.32 -24.58 4.84
CA THR A 126 1.47 -25.19 4.17
C THR A 126 1.25 -26.68 3.89
N GLY A 127 1.49 -27.10 2.65
CA GLY A 127 1.29 -28.47 2.19
C GLY A 127 -0.10 -28.78 1.62
N ARG A 128 -1.09 -27.88 1.75
CA ARG A 128 -2.42 -28.04 1.15
C ARG A 128 -2.60 -27.12 -0.07
N LYS A 129 -3.20 -27.67 -1.12
CA LYS A 129 -3.63 -26.95 -2.33
C LYS A 129 -5.12 -27.14 -2.52
N TYR A 130 -5.80 -26.10 -2.96
CA TYR A 130 -7.15 -26.19 -3.49
C TYR A 130 -7.17 -25.62 -4.90
N TYR A 131 -8.21 -25.96 -5.65
CA TYR A 131 -8.42 -25.44 -6.99
C TYR A 131 -9.80 -24.79 -7.05
N PHE A 132 -9.84 -23.61 -7.63
CA PHE A 132 -11.08 -22.96 -8.04
C PHE A 132 -10.95 -22.60 -9.51
N ASN A 133 -11.73 -23.25 -10.36
CA ASN A 133 -11.53 -23.24 -11.81
C ASN A 133 -10.07 -23.63 -12.15
N ASP A 134 -9.36 -22.77 -12.88
CA ASP A 134 -7.97 -22.91 -13.30
C ASP A 134 -6.97 -22.26 -12.33
N ILE A 135 -7.41 -21.77 -11.16
CA ILE A 135 -6.56 -21.11 -10.16
C ILE A 135 -6.21 -22.10 -9.06
N CYS A 136 -4.91 -22.34 -8.85
CA CYS A 136 -4.38 -23.02 -7.67
C CYS A 136 -4.35 -22.05 -6.48
N ILE A 137 -4.97 -22.42 -5.37
CA ILE A 137 -5.10 -21.58 -4.18
C ILE A 137 -4.32 -22.21 -3.04
N VAL A 138 -3.38 -21.45 -2.50
CA VAL A 138 -2.50 -21.84 -1.39
C VAL A 138 -2.38 -20.72 -0.37
N GLY A 139 -2.02 -21.08 0.85
CA GLY A 139 -1.85 -20.09 1.90
C GLY A 139 -1.31 -20.70 3.17
N ASP A 140 -0.92 -19.82 4.08
CA ASP A 140 -0.43 -20.12 5.42
C ASP A 140 -0.51 -18.84 6.26
N THR A 141 -0.25 -18.90 7.56
CA THR A 141 0.02 -17.68 8.35
C THR A 141 1.16 -16.88 7.72
N GLY A 142 2.14 -17.57 7.12
CA GLY A 142 3.18 -16.94 6.30
C GLY A 142 4.22 -16.17 7.14
N TRP A 143 4.43 -16.64 8.37
CA TRP A 143 5.25 -16.10 9.46
C TRP A 143 6.50 -15.32 9.03
N THR A 144 7.02 -14.44 9.90
CA THR A 144 8.23 -13.67 9.59
C THR A 144 9.52 -14.50 9.62
N SER A 145 10.49 -14.08 8.80
CA SER A 145 11.86 -14.59 8.79
C SER A 145 12.77 -13.94 9.84
N PHE A 146 12.31 -12.87 10.51
CA PHE A 146 13.13 -11.99 11.36
C PHE A 146 14.41 -11.48 10.68
N ARG A 147 14.29 -10.99 9.43
CA ARG A 147 15.42 -10.51 8.64
C ARG A 147 15.23 -9.07 8.18
N ARG A 148 16.33 -8.31 8.24
CA ARG A 148 16.47 -6.99 7.62
C ARG A 148 17.46 -7.10 6.46
N GLY A 149 16.92 -7.09 5.24
CA GLY A 149 17.70 -7.45 4.04
C GLY A 149 18.28 -8.86 4.19
N ARG A 150 19.61 -8.98 4.07
CA ARG A 150 20.32 -10.26 4.21
C ARG A 150 20.68 -10.62 5.65
N ARG A 151 20.53 -9.68 6.61
CA ARG A 151 20.96 -9.85 7.99
C ARG A 151 19.85 -10.42 8.87
N GLN A 152 20.18 -11.43 9.66
CA GLN A 152 19.33 -11.93 10.75
C GLN A 152 19.38 -10.95 11.92
N VAL A 153 18.24 -10.58 12.50
CA VAL A 153 18.20 -9.71 13.68
C VAL A 153 18.26 -10.53 14.98
N GLU A 154 18.65 -9.87 16.08
CA GLU A 154 18.69 -10.49 17.41
C GLU A 154 17.29 -10.94 17.85
N LEU A 155 17.11 -12.22 18.12
CA LEU A 155 15.78 -12.81 18.31
C LEU A 155 15.18 -12.55 19.70
N ASN A 156 16.02 -12.37 20.72
CA ASN A 156 15.57 -12.19 22.11
C ASN A 156 14.63 -10.99 22.28
N GLN A 157 14.76 -9.97 21.43
CA GLN A 157 13.88 -8.80 21.46
C GLN A 157 12.42 -9.13 21.16
N PHE A 158 12.13 -10.26 20.50
CA PHE A 158 10.75 -10.66 20.16
C PHE A 158 10.10 -11.54 21.23
N MET A 159 10.82 -11.91 22.29
CA MET A 159 10.24 -12.62 23.43
C MET A 159 9.35 -11.72 24.30
N CYS A 160 9.35 -10.40 24.08
CA CYS A 160 8.45 -9.46 24.74
C CYS A 160 7.10 -9.28 24.01
N LEU A 161 6.91 -9.93 22.86
CA LEU A 161 5.63 -9.89 22.15
C LEU A 161 4.54 -10.57 22.97
N PRO A 162 3.27 -10.08 22.92
CA PRO A 162 2.15 -10.73 23.61
C PRO A 162 2.02 -12.22 23.25
N ASP A 163 2.33 -12.58 22.01
CA ASP A 163 2.31 -13.94 21.47
C ASP A 163 3.16 -14.92 22.31
N ALA A 164 4.25 -14.44 22.93
CA ALA A 164 5.12 -15.24 23.79
C ALA A 164 4.43 -15.77 25.05
N MET A 165 3.42 -15.06 25.55
CA MET A 165 2.59 -15.50 26.69
C MET A 165 1.31 -16.21 26.24
N GLN A 166 0.88 -15.96 25.01
CA GLN A 166 -0.41 -16.40 24.51
C GLN A 166 -0.39 -17.76 23.83
N VAL A 167 0.77 -18.20 23.35
CA VAL A 167 0.95 -19.48 22.65
C VAL A 167 1.99 -20.32 23.37
N LYS A 168 1.69 -21.61 23.57
CA LYS A 168 2.60 -22.55 24.22
C LYS A 168 3.90 -22.67 23.41
N ASP A 169 5.02 -22.68 24.12
CA ASP A 169 6.36 -22.89 23.54
C ASP A 169 6.70 -21.90 22.41
N PHE A 170 6.17 -20.67 22.48
CA PHE A 170 6.50 -19.62 21.53
C PHE A 170 8.01 -19.38 21.52
N ASN A 171 8.60 -19.46 20.33
CA ASN A 171 10.02 -19.25 20.12
C ASN A 171 10.23 -18.70 18.70
N PRO A 172 10.90 -17.54 18.54
CA PRO A 172 11.22 -16.97 17.23
C PRO A 172 11.93 -17.94 16.27
N ARG A 173 12.71 -18.91 16.77
CA ARG A 173 13.31 -19.95 15.91
C ARG A 173 12.26 -20.85 15.27
N ASN A 174 11.27 -21.30 16.03
CA ASN A 174 10.17 -22.11 15.51
C ASN A 174 9.35 -21.31 14.46
N ILE A 175 9.19 -20.00 14.66
CA ILE A 175 8.54 -19.09 13.70
C ILE A 175 9.35 -19.02 12.39
N ILE A 176 10.68 -18.97 12.46
CA ILE A 176 11.56 -19.03 11.27
C ILE A 176 11.42 -20.36 10.53
N ASP A 177 11.33 -21.48 11.27
CA ASP A 177 11.16 -22.80 10.66
C ASP A 177 9.83 -22.88 9.90
N LEU A 178 8.72 -22.44 10.51
CA LEU A 178 7.42 -22.34 9.85
C LEU A 178 7.45 -21.42 8.61
N HIS A 179 8.15 -20.29 8.69
CA HIS A 179 8.36 -19.40 7.55
C HIS A 179 9.09 -20.11 6.40
N ASN A 180 10.18 -20.82 6.70
CA ASN A 180 10.99 -21.50 5.68
C ASN A 180 10.21 -22.64 5.01
N GLU A 181 9.45 -23.42 5.79
CA GLU A 181 8.56 -24.45 5.27
C GLU A 181 7.54 -23.87 4.29
N TRP A 182 6.87 -22.78 4.68
CA TRP A 182 5.92 -22.07 3.85
C TRP A 182 6.55 -21.57 2.54
N VAL A 183 7.68 -20.86 2.63
CA VAL A 183 8.37 -20.29 1.46
C VAL A 183 8.82 -21.38 0.49
N SER A 184 9.32 -22.49 1.01
CA SER A 184 9.71 -23.64 0.19
C SER A 184 8.50 -24.21 -0.56
N PHE A 185 7.41 -24.49 0.15
CA PHE A 185 6.17 -24.99 -0.43
C PHE A 185 5.60 -24.04 -1.49
N ALA A 186 5.46 -22.75 -1.18
CA ALA A 186 4.90 -21.74 -2.07
C ALA A 186 5.73 -21.61 -3.37
N ASN A 187 7.06 -21.60 -3.28
CA ASN A 187 7.92 -21.57 -4.47
C ASN A 187 7.77 -22.84 -5.33
N ASP A 188 7.58 -24.01 -4.71
CA ASP A 188 7.35 -25.25 -5.46
C ASP A 188 5.98 -25.27 -6.15
N VAL A 189 4.98 -24.60 -5.60
CA VAL A 189 3.69 -24.36 -6.28
C VAL A 189 3.87 -23.39 -7.43
N LEU A 190 4.50 -22.24 -7.20
CA LEU A 190 4.73 -21.20 -8.23
C LEU A 190 5.53 -21.70 -9.44
N LYS A 191 6.40 -22.70 -9.27
CA LYS A 191 7.12 -23.36 -10.38
C LYS A 191 6.25 -24.28 -11.24
N LYS A 192 5.17 -24.84 -10.68
CA LYS A 192 4.39 -25.93 -11.28
C LYS A 192 3.02 -25.50 -11.80
N GLU A 193 2.43 -24.49 -11.19
CA GLU A 193 1.09 -24.02 -11.51
C GLU A 193 1.14 -22.78 -12.40
N GLU A 194 0.20 -22.65 -13.33
CA GLU A 194 0.10 -21.49 -14.22
C GLU A 194 -0.53 -20.27 -13.54
N LYS A 195 -1.48 -20.50 -12.63
CA LYS A 195 -2.23 -19.44 -11.95
C LYS A 195 -2.33 -19.74 -10.48
N VAL A 196 -1.74 -18.88 -9.65
CA VAL A 196 -1.72 -19.07 -8.20
C VAL A 196 -2.37 -17.90 -7.47
N LEU A 197 -3.32 -18.18 -6.60
CA LEU A 197 -3.75 -17.23 -5.57
C LEU A 197 -3.10 -17.62 -4.25
N ILE A 198 -2.29 -16.71 -3.71
CA ILE A 198 -1.63 -16.87 -2.42
C ILE A 198 -2.37 -16.01 -1.39
N VAL A 199 -2.75 -16.60 -0.27
CA VAL A 199 -3.30 -15.87 0.88
C VAL A 199 -2.38 -16.11 2.08
N THR A 200 -1.87 -15.04 2.69
CA THR A 200 -1.14 -15.13 3.97
C THR A 200 -1.65 -14.12 4.98
N HIS A 201 -1.27 -14.27 6.24
CA HIS A 201 -1.49 -13.20 7.21
C HIS A 201 -0.31 -12.22 7.21
N PHE A 202 0.91 -12.72 7.38
CA PHE A 202 2.11 -11.89 7.35
C PHE A 202 2.43 -11.42 5.92
N PRO A 203 2.96 -10.19 5.73
CA PRO A 203 3.27 -9.69 4.40
C PRO A 203 4.39 -10.46 3.70
N MET A 204 4.20 -10.76 2.43
CA MET A 204 5.21 -11.41 1.56
C MET A 204 6.20 -10.42 0.93
N VAL A 205 6.25 -9.20 1.45
CA VAL A 205 7.03 -8.07 0.96
C VAL A 205 7.75 -7.42 2.12
N ASN A 206 9.00 -7.00 1.89
CA ASN A 206 9.82 -6.42 2.94
C ASN A 206 9.56 -4.92 3.10
N PHE A 207 9.16 -4.51 4.30
CA PHE A 207 8.94 -3.11 4.69
C PHE A 207 9.84 -2.63 5.85
N THR A 208 10.80 -3.45 6.27
CA THR A 208 11.64 -3.20 7.45
C THR A 208 12.51 -1.96 7.30
N LYS A 209 12.45 -1.04 8.28
CA LYS A 209 13.38 0.11 8.40
C LYS A 209 14.32 -0.08 9.59
N GLU A 210 13.79 -0.60 10.68
CA GLU A 210 14.50 -0.94 11.92
C GLU A 210 14.33 -2.43 12.25
N ASP A 211 15.17 -2.95 13.17
CA ASP A 211 15.17 -4.38 13.49
C ASP A 211 13.85 -4.83 14.14
N LYS A 212 13.24 -3.97 14.95
CA LYS A 212 11.91 -4.20 15.56
C LYS A 212 10.78 -4.36 14.53
N ASP A 213 10.97 -3.81 13.32
CA ASP A 213 9.96 -3.89 12.26
C ASP A 213 9.85 -5.30 11.67
N CYS A 214 10.81 -6.19 11.98
CA CYS A 214 10.81 -7.55 11.43
C CYS A 214 9.60 -8.38 11.86
N TRP A 215 8.91 -8.03 12.95
CA TRP A 215 7.63 -8.67 13.27
C TRP A 215 6.53 -8.34 12.24
N TRP A 216 6.59 -7.18 11.59
CA TRP A 216 5.54 -6.69 10.69
C TRP A 216 5.78 -7.03 9.22
N SER A 217 6.84 -7.80 8.91
CA SER A 217 7.34 -7.95 7.55
C SER A 217 8.11 -9.26 7.39
N SER A 218 7.93 -9.95 6.26
CA SER A 218 8.66 -11.18 5.94
C SER A 218 9.55 -11.01 4.71
N THR A 219 10.72 -11.65 4.70
CA THR A 219 11.57 -11.74 3.51
C THR A 219 11.40 -13.13 2.89
N THR A 220 10.56 -13.26 1.86
CA THR A 220 10.14 -14.57 1.35
C THR A 220 10.82 -15.00 0.06
N ALA A 221 11.37 -14.07 -0.73
CA ALA A 221 11.96 -14.33 -2.05
C ALA A 221 11.08 -15.20 -2.99
N LEU A 222 9.75 -15.05 -2.92
CA LEU A 222 8.79 -15.78 -3.77
C LEU A 222 8.97 -15.40 -5.25
N LYS A 223 9.16 -16.41 -6.09
CA LYS A 223 9.42 -16.26 -7.54
C LYS A 223 8.12 -16.31 -8.36
N GLY A 224 8.15 -15.74 -9.57
CA GLY A 224 7.04 -15.81 -10.52
C GLY A 224 6.07 -14.63 -10.43
N ASP A 225 5.61 -14.20 -11.60
CA ASP A 225 4.53 -13.23 -11.84
C ASP A 225 3.17 -13.93 -12.07
N ASN A 226 3.12 -15.26 -11.98
CA ASN A 226 1.92 -16.09 -12.11
C ASN A 226 1.04 -16.10 -10.86
N SER A 227 1.02 -15.02 -10.06
CA SER A 227 0.25 -15.01 -8.82
C SER A 227 -0.31 -13.66 -8.40
N TRP A 228 -1.49 -13.69 -7.78
CA TRP A 228 -1.95 -12.67 -6.82
C TRP A 228 -1.63 -13.09 -5.39
N ARG A 229 -1.29 -12.13 -4.53
CA ARG A 229 -0.76 -12.38 -3.17
C ARG A 229 -1.47 -11.48 -2.15
N ILE A 230 -2.45 -12.03 -1.45
CA ILE A 230 -3.25 -11.32 -0.44
C ILE A 230 -2.59 -11.45 0.94
N PHE A 231 -2.48 -10.35 1.69
CA PHE A 231 -1.90 -10.36 3.06
C PHE A 231 -2.59 -9.40 4.06
N GLY A 232 -2.31 -9.58 5.36
CA GLY A 232 -2.85 -8.83 6.51
C GLY A 232 -1.78 -8.19 7.44
N HIS A 233 -2.02 -8.23 8.75
CA HIS A 233 -1.09 -7.96 9.88
C HIS A 233 -0.71 -6.49 10.13
N THR A 234 -0.43 -5.71 9.10
CA THR A 234 0.14 -4.35 9.25
C THR A 234 -0.86 -3.27 9.70
N HIS A 235 -2.16 -3.60 9.69
CA HIS A 235 -3.29 -2.70 9.76
C HIS A 235 -3.25 -1.56 8.73
N ARG A 236 -2.60 -1.80 7.59
CA ARG A 236 -2.49 -0.86 6.47
C ARG A 236 -2.87 -1.58 5.19
N SER A 237 -3.94 -1.09 4.57
CA SER A 237 -4.34 -1.51 3.22
C SER A 237 -3.39 -0.90 2.19
N GLY A 238 -3.15 -1.62 1.10
CA GLY A 238 -2.31 -1.13 0.01
C GLY A 238 -1.99 -2.19 -1.03
N GLN A 239 -1.25 -1.77 -2.05
CA GLN A 239 -0.76 -2.64 -3.11
C GLN A 239 0.73 -2.39 -3.32
N ARG A 240 1.48 -3.48 -3.51
CA ARG A 240 2.88 -3.47 -3.99
C ARG A 240 3.05 -4.60 -5.01
N PHE A 241 3.01 -4.25 -6.30
CA PHE A 241 2.95 -5.21 -7.41
C PHE A 241 1.76 -6.17 -7.22
N ASN A 242 1.98 -7.48 -7.32
CA ASN A 242 0.99 -8.51 -7.04
C ASN A 242 0.68 -8.75 -5.56
N ASN A 243 1.19 -7.94 -4.63
CA ASN A 243 0.92 -8.07 -3.20
C ASN A 243 -0.11 -7.04 -2.79
N ILE A 244 -1.24 -7.49 -2.25
CA ILE A 244 -2.41 -6.66 -1.97
C ILE A 244 -2.94 -6.91 -0.57
N SER A 245 -3.45 -5.87 0.07
CA SER A 245 -4.07 -5.96 1.38
C SER A 245 -5.26 -5.01 1.54
N SER A 246 -6.28 -5.49 2.25
CA SER A 246 -7.38 -4.67 2.76
C SER A 246 -7.63 -5.06 4.21
N GLN A 247 -7.28 -4.19 5.14
CA GLN A 247 -7.15 -4.55 6.55
C GLN A 247 -8.05 -3.66 7.39
N ARG A 248 -8.88 -4.27 8.24
CA ARG A 248 -9.77 -3.52 9.12
C ARG A 248 -9.02 -2.93 10.30
N GLY A 249 -8.16 -3.72 10.94
CA GLY A 249 -7.49 -3.36 12.18
C GLY A 249 -8.49 -3.05 13.31
N TYR A 250 -8.07 -2.21 14.26
CA TYR A 250 -8.83 -1.95 15.50
C TYR A 250 -9.89 -0.84 15.41
N VAL A 251 -10.36 -0.50 14.20
CA VAL A 251 -11.21 0.69 13.95
C VAL A 251 -12.72 0.41 14.03
N ASN A 252 -13.09 -0.79 14.48
CA ASN A 252 -14.48 -1.17 14.70
C ASN A 252 -15.20 -0.16 15.62
N LYS A 253 -16.45 0.17 15.26
CA LYS A 253 -17.28 1.13 15.99
C LYS A 253 -18.14 0.40 17.01
N ASP A 254 -18.50 1.10 18.09
CA ASP A 254 -19.47 0.59 19.03
C ASP A 254 -20.91 0.84 18.53
N ALA A 255 -21.88 0.10 19.08
CA ALA A 255 -23.28 0.19 18.64
C ALA A 255 -23.86 1.60 18.75
N LYS A 256 -23.45 2.38 19.76
CA LYS A 256 -23.95 3.74 19.97
C LYS A 256 -23.41 4.68 18.90
N ASP A 257 -22.16 4.51 18.47
CA ASP A 257 -21.61 5.28 17.36
C ASP A 257 -22.31 4.98 16.04
N LEU A 258 -22.56 3.70 15.75
CA LEU A 258 -23.22 3.28 14.52
C LEU A 258 -24.60 3.93 14.39
N GLU A 259 -25.36 3.89 15.48
CA GLU A 259 -26.68 4.54 15.58
C GLU A 259 -26.57 6.06 15.47
N ARG A 260 -25.69 6.71 16.26
CA ARG A 260 -25.55 8.17 16.27
C ARG A 260 -25.09 8.74 14.93
N GLN A 261 -24.21 8.03 14.23
CA GLN A 261 -23.64 8.48 12.95
C GLN A 261 -24.45 8.01 11.74
N TRP A 262 -25.47 7.17 11.93
CA TRP A 262 -26.24 6.54 10.85
C TRP A 262 -25.35 5.81 9.84
N VAL A 263 -24.37 5.06 10.35
CA VAL A 263 -23.40 4.32 9.54
C VAL A 263 -23.42 2.83 9.86
N MET A 264 -23.14 2.01 8.84
CA MET A 264 -22.96 0.58 9.01
C MET A 264 -21.56 0.24 9.51
N GLN A 265 -21.42 -0.92 10.15
CA GLN A 265 -20.14 -1.43 10.62
C GLN A 265 -19.19 -1.71 9.45
N TYR A 266 -19.71 -2.28 8.36
CA TYR A 266 -18.99 -2.64 7.15
C TYR A 266 -19.58 -1.93 5.92
N THR A 267 -18.69 -1.59 5.00
CA THR A 267 -19.03 -1.06 3.67
C THR A 267 -18.12 -1.73 2.63
N SER A 268 -18.43 -1.61 1.34
CA SER A 268 -17.62 -2.23 0.29
C SER A 268 -16.17 -1.73 0.29
N ALA A 269 -15.93 -0.48 0.73
CA ALA A 269 -14.60 0.10 0.86
C ALA A 269 -13.73 -0.56 1.96
N CYS A 270 -14.31 -1.38 2.84
CA CYS A 270 -13.56 -2.17 3.81
C CYS A 270 -12.84 -3.37 3.17
N PHE A 271 -13.25 -3.76 1.96
CA PHE A 271 -12.77 -4.96 1.29
C PHE A 271 -11.95 -4.58 0.06
N GLY A 272 -10.91 -5.36 -0.20
CA GLY A 272 -10.26 -5.37 -1.50
C GLY A 272 -11.01 -6.29 -2.44
N LYS A 273 -10.94 -6.02 -3.74
CA LYS A 273 -11.61 -6.80 -4.79
C LYS A 273 -10.66 -6.96 -5.96
N ILE A 274 -10.43 -8.19 -6.41
CA ILE A 274 -9.82 -8.47 -7.71
C ILE A 274 -10.89 -9.10 -8.62
N GLU A 275 -10.95 -8.65 -9.86
CA GLU A 275 -11.96 -9.00 -10.85
C GLU A 275 -11.29 -9.52 -12.11
N LYS A 276 -11.97 -10.40 -12.85
CA LYS A 276 -11.43 -10.90 -14.12
C LYS A 276 -11.25 -9.72 -15.07
N SER A 277 -10.10 -9.66 -15.74
CA SER A 277 -9.79 -8.57 -16.66
C SER A 277 -10.72 -8.63 -17.87
N GLY A 278 -11.55 -7.59 -18.03
CA GLY A 278 -12.34 -7.32 -19.25
C GLY A 278 -11.83 -6.11 -20.03
N TYR A 279 -10.66 -5.58 -19.68
CA TYR A 279 -10.18 -4.28 -20.17
C TYR A 279 -9.49 -4.40 -21.53
N GLN A 280 -10.05 -3.72 -22.54
CA GLN A 280 -9.36 -3.35 -23.78
C GLN A 280 -8.48 -2.13 -23.48
N ASP A 281 -7.21 -2.18 -23.90
CA ASP A 281 -6.25 -1.07 -23.86
C ASP A 281 -6.75 0.13 -24.70
N ASN A 282 -7.68 0.92 -24.17
CA ASN A 282 -7.97 2.24 -24.72
C ASN A 282 -7.12 3.27 -23.96
N ILE A 283 -5.83 3.27 -24.28
CA ILE A 283 -4.91 4.33 -23.90
C ILE A 283 -5.19 5.52 -24.81
N SER A 284 -6.02 6.44 -24.35
CA SER A 284 -6.19 7.74 -24.99
C SER A 284 -4.93 8.57 -24.74
N SER A 285 -4.12 8.76 -25.78
CA SER A 285 -3.00 9.70 -25.75
C SER A 285 -3.53 11.13 -25.59
N VAL A 286 -3.52 11.66 -24.36
CA VAL A 286 -3.80 13.07 -24.12
C VAL A 286 -2.49 13.77 -23.79
N SER A 287 -1.82 14.27 -24.83
CA SER A 287 -0.62 15.08 -24.73
C SER A 287 -1.01 16.53 -24.45
N ASN A 288 -1.27 16.89 -23.19
CA ASN A 288 -1.35 18.30 -22.76
C ASN A 288 -1.11 18.43 -21.25
N PHE A 289 -0.58 19.60 -20.85
CA PHE A 289 -0.35 20.03 -19.46
C PHE A 289 -1.61 19.96 -18.57
N ASP A 290 -2.80 19.90 -19.17
CA ASP A 290 -4.09 19.70 -18.50
C ASP A 290 -4.13 18.43 -17.63
N SER A 291 -3.33 17.42 -17.95
CA SER A 291 -3.27 16.16 -17.19
C SER A 291 -2.58 16.28 -15.83
N ILE A 292 -1.73 17.29 -15.63
CA ILE A 292 -1.04 17.54 -14.34
C ILE A 292 -1.40 18.88 -13.70
N SER A 293 -2.22 19.71 -14.36
CA SER A 293 -2.61 21.04 -13.89
C SER A 293 -3.33 21.01 -12.54
N ASN A 294 -4.14 19.98 -12.28
CA ASN A 294 -4.84 19.77 -11.01
C ASN A 294 -3.90 19.58 -9.81
N PHE A 295 -2.62 19.31 -10.06
CA PHE A 295 -1.59 19.15 -9.02
C PHE A 295 -0.78 20.43 -8.78
N HIS A 296 -1.14 21.52 -9.45
CA HIS A 296 -0.62 22.86 -9.24
C HIS A 296 -1.74 23.80 -8.80
N SER A 297 -1.42 24.74 -7.91
CA SER A 297 -2.33 25.79 -7.46
C SER A 297 -1.62 27.13 -7.55
N PRO A 298 -2.09 28.08 -8.38
CA PRO A 298 -1.47 29.39 -8.54
C PRO A 298 -1.79 30.30 -7.35
N ILE A 299 -1.25 29.98 -6.18
CA ILE A 299 -1.30 30.86 -5.01
C ILE A 299 -0.27 31.96 -5.21
N VAL A 300 -0.74 33.21 -5.30
CA VAL A 300 0.11 34.41 -5.40
C VAL A 300 -0.27 35.36 -4.26
N VAL A 301 0.73 35.88 -3.54
CA VAL A 301 0.51 36.89 -2.49
C VAL A 301 0.34 38.23 -3.19
N LYS A 302 -0.86 38.78 -3.14
CA LYS A 302 -1.21 40.02 -3.85
C LYS A 302 -0.80 41.25 -3.03
N ASN A 303 -1.03 41.21 -1.71
CA ASN A 303 -0.71 42.31 -0.81
C ASN A 303 -0.02 41.81 0.47
N VAL A 304 1.18 42.33 0.76
CA VAL A 304 1.98 41.95 1.92
C VAL A 304 1.27 42.22 3.25
N THR A 305 0.45 43.27 3.29
CA THR A 305 -0.23 43.74 4.51
C THR A 305 -1.49 42.93 4.81
N ASP A 306 -2.20 42.47 3.78
CA ASP A 306 -3.48 41.78 3.92
C ASP A 306 -3.31 40.24 3.98
N ASP A 307 -2.22 39.71 3.39
CA ASP A 307 -1.96 38.27 3.25
C ASP A 307 -0.99 37.71 4.30
N VAL A 308 -0.84 38.34 5.47
CA VAL A 308 0.18 37.96 6.49
C VAL A 308 0.12 36.47 6.86
N ALA A 309 -1.08 35.92 7.04
CA ALA A 309 -1.28 34.51 7.37
C ALA A 309 -0.84 33.56 6.23
N LEU A 310 -1.07 33.96 4.98
CA LEU A 310 -0.64 33.23 3.79
C LEU A 310 0.89 33.27 3.64
N ILE A 311 1.51 34.42 3.89
CA ILE A 311 2.96 34.59 3.87
C ILE A 311 3.64 33.68 4.90
N LEU A 312 3.14 33.67 6.15
CA LEU A 312 3.65 32.78 7.19
C LEU A 312 3.51 31.32 6.78
N THR A 313 2.37 30.97 6.20
CA THR A 313 2.08 29.63 5.66
C THR A 313 3.06 29.21 4.57
N VAL A 314 3.29 30.08 3.58
CA VAL A 314 4.24 29.86 2.48
C VAL A 314 5.65 29.68 3.03
N LYS A 315 6.10 30.53 3.95
CA LYS A 315 7.45 30.46 4.55
C LYS A 315 7.69 29.17 5.34
N LEU A 316 6.66 28.64 6.03
CA LEU A 316 6.78 27.45 6.88
C LEU A 316 6.75 26.11 6.13
N ARG A 317 5.99 26.01 5.03
CA ARG A 317 5.63 24.70 4.43
C ARG A 317 6.64 24.17 3.40
N GLY A 318 7.26 25.05 2.60
CA GLY A 318 8.04 24.63 1.44
C GLY A 318 9.30 23.80 1.76
N TYR A 319 10.07 24.18 2.79
CA TYR A 319 11.34 23.48 3.11
C TYR A 319 11.13 22.09 3.71
N LYS A 320 10.08 21.90 4.50
CA LYS A 320 9.71 20.56 4.99
C LYS A 320 9.40 19.62 3.84
N ARG A 321 8.69 20.13 2.81
CA ARG A 321 8.35 19.37 1.60
C ARG A 321 9.61 19.04 0.77
N CYS A 322 10.52 20.01 0.60
CA CYS A 322 11.81 19.79 -0.06
C CYS A 322 12.65 18.74 0.67
N ALA A 323 12.78 18.84 2.00
CA ALA A 323 13.51 17.89 2.82
C ALA A 323 12.95 16.46 2.74
N ALA A 324 11.61 16.31 2.66
CA ALA A 324 10.97 15.01 2.46
C ALA A 324 11.25 14.39 1.08
N ASN A 325 11.61 15.20 0.08
CA ASN A 325 11.84 14.79 -1.31
C ASN A 325 13.31 14.78 -1.72
N LYS A 326 14.23 15.05 -0.79
CA LYS A 326 15.66 15.21 -1.06
C LYS A 326 16.25 14.01 -1.83
N HIS A 327 15.92 12.79 -1.43
CA HIS A 327 16.40 11.57 -2.09
C HIS A 327 15.85 11.40 -3.51
N ASN A 328 14.60 11.79 -3.75
CA ASN A 328 13.98 11.71 -5.07
C ASN A 328 14.71 12.63 -6.05
N PHE A 329 14.89 13.88 -5.63
CA PHE A 329 15.54 14.91 -6.44
C PHE A 329 17.03 14.64 -6.62
N THR A 330 17.72 14.09 -5.63
CA THR A 330 19.12 13.68 -5.77
C THR A 330 19.29 12.51 -6.74
N THR A 331 18.39 11.51 -6.69
CA THR A 331 18.44 10.40 -7.67
C THR A 331 18.12 10.92 -9.08
N LEU A 332 17.09 11.77 -9.21
CA LEU A 332 16.71 12.38 -10.48
C LEU A 332 17.84 13.23 -11.09
N ALA A 333 18.56 13.99 -10.25
CA ALA A 333 19.69 14.83 -10.66
C ALA A 333 20.88 14.02 -11.19
N ASN A 334 21.26 12.95 -10.47
CA ASN A 334 22.50 12.22 -10.74
C ASN A 334 22.31 11.01 -11.67
N SER A 335 21.12 10.41 -11.70
CA SER A 335 20.84 9.19 -12.47
C SER A 335 19.37 9.17 -12.97
N PRO A 336 18.99 10.10 -13.88
CA PRO A 336 17.61 10.22 -14.33
C PRO A 336 17.07 8.95 -15.02
N GLU A 337 17.92 8.21 -15.74
CA GLU A 337 17.56 6.94 -16.38
C GLU A 337 17.18 5.90 -15.33
N ALA A 338 18.03 5.68 -14.33
CA ALA A 338 17.77 4.72 -13.24
C ALA A 338 16.54 5.12 -12.42
N TYR A 339 16.34 6.43 -12.19
CA TYR A 339 15.13 6.95 -11.58
C TYR A 339 13.88 6.58 -12.39
N LEU A 340 13.90 6.82 -13.70
CA LEU A 340 12.76 6.52 -14.58
C LEU A 340 12.52 5.02 -14.75
N GLU A 341 13.55 4.18 -14.76
CA GLU A 341 13.39 2.73 -14.77
C GLU A 341 12.59 2.25 -13.56
N ILE A 342 12.88 2.77 -12.36
CA ILE A 342 12.14 2.47 -11.14
C ILE A 342 10.70 2.98 -11.26
N VAL A 343 10.51 4.23 -11.67
CA VAL A 343 9.17 4.84 -11.83
C VAL A 343 8.33 4.01 -12.81
N LYS A 344 8.83 3.71 -14.00
CA LYS A 344 8.13 2.90 -15.01
C LYS A 344 7.83 1.49 -14.51
N LYS A 345 8.76 0.85 -13.80
CA LYS A 345 8.56 -0.48 -13.21
C LYS A 345 7.42 -0.46 -12.19
N VAL A 346 7.39 0.52 -11.30
CA VAL A 346 6.32 0.67 -10.31
C VAL A 346 5.00 0.99 -11.02
N THR A 347 4.97 1.98 -11.91
CA THR A 347 3.79 2.35 -12.69
C THR A 347 3.19 1.16 -13.43
N LYS A 348 4.02 0.35 -14.12
CA LYS A 348 3.56 -0.86 -14.80
C LYS A 348 2.83 -1.82 -13.83
N GLY A 349 3.32 -1.93 -12.59
CA GLY A 349 2.68 -2.69 -11.52
C GLY A 349 1.31 -2.17 -11.04
N TYR A 350 0.87 -0.99 -11.49
CA TYR A 350 -0.48 -0.49 -11.23
C TYR A 350 -1.33 -0.42 -12.51
N LEU A 351 -0.70 -0.23 -13.68
CA LEU A 351 -1.39 -0.14 -14.97
C LEU A 351 -1.73 -1.49 -15.59
N ARG A 352 -0.87 -2.49 -15.39
CA ARG A 352 -0.86 -3.70 -16.21
C ARG A 352 -1.24 -4.97 -15.48
N ASP A 353 -1.58 -4.90 -14.21
CA ASP A 353 -1.48 -6.06 -13.34
C ASP A 353 -2.73 -6.94 -13.41
N THR A 354 -3.00 -7.45 -14.62
CA THR A 354 -3.74 -8.68 -14.86
C THR A 354 -2.83 -9.84 -14.43
N TYR A 355 -2.68 -10.07 -13.13
CA TYR A 355 -2.07 -11.32 -12.69
C TYR A 355 -3.10 -12.43 -12.79
N ILE A 356 -2.70 -13.57 -13.33
CA ILE A 356 -3.56 -14.76 -13.46
C ILE A 356 -4.90 -14.52 -14.17
N GLY A 357 -5.03 -13.43 -14.96
CA GLY A 357 -6.29 -13.05 -15.61
C GLY A 357 -7.19 -12.12 -14.77
N TYR A 358 -6.72 -11.62 -13.63
CA TYR A 358 -7.48 -10.76 -12.70
C TYR A 358 -6.77 -9.44 -12.43
N VAL A 359 -7.54 -8.36 -12.29
CA VAL A 359 -7.07 -7.00 -11.95
C VAL A 359 -7.61 -6.58 -10.59
N LEU A 360 -6.83 -5.81 -9.82
CA LEU A 360 -7.33 -5.15 -8.62
C LEU A 360 -8.32 -4.05 -9.01
N SER A 361 -9.48 -3.99 -8.36
CA SER A 361 -10.49 -2.96 -8.58
C SER A 361 -10.13 -1.68 -7.83
N GLY A 362 -10.22 -0.53 -8.52
CA GLY A 362 -9.97 0.79 -7.95
C GLY A 362 -8.54 1.07 -7.41
N PRO A 363 -7.44 0.56 -8.02
CA PRO A 363 -6.10 0.70 -7.46
C PRO A 363 -5.60 2.15 -7.55
N LEU A 364 -5.87 2.83 -8.66
CA LEU A 364 -5.59 4.24 -8.90
C LEU A 364 -6.70 4.84 -9.79
N PRO A 365 -7.22 6.04 -9.49
CA PRO A 365 -8.09 6.75 -10.42
C PRO A 365 -7.41 6.98 -11.77
N GLN A 366 -8.16 6.94 -12.86
CA GLN A 366 -7.62 7.12 -14.23
C GLN A 366 -6.88 8.46 -14.38
N GLU A 367 -7.35 9.52 -13.71
CA GLU A 367 -6.67 10.81 -13.63
C GLU A 367 -5.24 10.70 -13.08
N ILE A 368 -5.01 9.87 -12.06
CA ILE A 368 -3.69 9.67 -11.45
C ILE A 368 -2.79 8.90 -12.41
N ILE A 369 -3.34 7.89 -13.09
CA ILE A 369 -2.64 7.11 -14.12
C ILE A 369 -2.15 8.03 -15.23
N ASN A 370 -3.04 8.86 -15.78
CA ASN A 370 -2.72 9.80 -16.85
C ASN A 370 -1.66 10.81 -16.39
N ALA A 371 -1.80 11.34 -15.17
CA ALA A 371 -0.84 12.28 -14.59
C ALA A 371 0.56 11.64 -14.44
N ILE A 372 0.64 10.38 -13.99
CA ILE A 372 1.91 9.65 -13.89
C ILE A 372 2.53 9.45 -15.27
N GLN A 373 1.76 8.99 -16.26
CA GLN A 373 2.25 8.76 -17.62
C GLN A 373 2.78 10.05 -18.25
N HIS A 374 2.03 11.15 -18.14
CA HIS A 374 2.46 12.44 -18.65
C HIS A 374 3.70 12.97 -17.91
N SER A 375 3.78 12.76 -16.59
CA SER A 375 4.96 13.13 -15.81
C SER A 375 6.20 12.35 -16.24
N ILE A 376 6.08 11.07 -16.60
CA ILE A 376 7.18 10.27 -17.15
C ILE A 376 7.68 10.90 -18.46
N GLU A 377 6.78 11.25 -19.38
CA GLU A 377 7.14 11.88 -20.67
C GLU A 377 7.89 13.21 -20.47
N ILE A 378 7.46 14.05 -19.52
CA ILE A 378 8.13 15.32 -19.20
C ILE A 378 9.56 15.06 -18.71
N ILE A 379 9.73 14.14 -17.76
CA ILE A 379 11.04 13.83 -17.19
C ILE A 379 11.97 13.16 -18.23
N GLU A 380 11.44 12.33 -19.12
CA GLU A 380 12.19 11.70 -20.22
C GLU A 380 12.77 12.71 -21.22
N ARG A 381 12.00 13.75 -21.56
CA ARG A 381 12.45 14.81 -22.48
C ARG A 381 13.60 15.63 -21.89
N ARG A 382 13.76 15.65 -20.55
CA ARG A 382 14.72 16.48 -19.81
C ARG A 382 14.63 17.97 -20.11
N ASP A 383 13.49 18.40 -20.62
CA ASP A 383 13.26 19.78 -20.96
C ASP A 383 12.77 20.54 -19.71
N MET A 384 13.56 21.52 -19.26
CA MET A 384 13.20 22.42 -18.16
C MET A 384 12.74 23.80 -18.66
N SER A 385 12.37 23.93 -19.94
CA SER A 385 11.78 25.15 -20.50
C SER A 385 10.53 25.58 -19.71
N ASP A 386 9.69 24.62 -19.32
CA ASP A 386 8.60 24.82 -18.36
C ASP A 386 8.96 24.21 -16.99
N VAL A 387 9.55 25.04 -16.12
CA VAL A 387 9.92 24.65 -14.75
C VAL A 387 8.72 24.18 -13.93
N ARG A 388 7.51 24.72 -14.16
CA ARG A 388 6.30 24.28 -13.42
C ARG A 388 5.92 22.87 -13.80
N ALA A 389 5.91 22.58 -15.11
CA ALA A 389 5.64 21.24 -15.62
C ALA A 389 6.67 20.25 -15.08
N PHE A 390 7.95 20.59 -15.21
CA PHE A 390 9.05 19.72 -14.81
C PHE A 390 9.02 19.39 -13.31
N ILE A 391 8.88 20.41 -12.45
CA ILE A 391 8.88 20.20 -11.00
C ILE A 391 7.61 19.48 -10.55
N THR A 392 6.45 19.79 -11.14
CA THR A 392 5.20 19.07 -10.84
C THR A 392 5.33 17.60 -11.21
N ALA A 393 5.85 17.31 -12.40
CA ALA A 393 6.15 15.97 -12.85
C ALA A 393 7.12 15.25 -11.90
N ALA A 394 8.21 15.90 -11.49
CA ALA A 394 9.21 15.33 -10.58
C ALA A 394 8.63 14.98 -9.21
N VAL A 395 7.67 15.77 -8.70
CA VAL A 395 6.97 15.47 -7.44
C VAL A 395 6.00 14.31 -7.62
N ILE A 396 5.21 14.27 -8.71
CA ILE A 396 4.30 13.17 -9.03
C ILE A 396 5.07 11.85 -9.17
N THR A 397 6.12 11.82 -10.00
CA THR A 397 6.96 10.63 -10.16
C THR A 397 7.73 10.32 -8.86
N GLY A 398 7.96 11.31 -8.00
CA GLY A 398 8.52 11.11 -6.66
C GLY A 398 7.66 10.19 -5.79
N TYR A 399 6.33 10.33 -5.82
CA TYR A 399 5.44 9.38 -5.13
C TYR A 399 5.55 7.96 -5.70
N VAL A 400 5.63 7.85 -7.03
CA VAL A 400 5.77 6.55 -7.71
C VAL A 400 7.11 5.90 -7.39
N PHE A 401 8.20 6.67 -7.42
CA PHE A 401 9.55 6.22 -7.08
C PHE A 401 9.63 5.64 -5.65
N ASN A 402 8.82 6.18 -4.73
CA ASN A 402 8.70 5.69 -3.36
C ASN A 402 7.62 4.62 -3.17
N GLU A 403 7.11 4.02 -4.25
CA GLU A 403 6.08 2.97 -4.23
C GLU A 403 4.76 3.40 -3.55
N MET A 404 4.40 4.69 -3.65
CA MET A 404 3.19 5.26 -3.04
C MET A 404 2.31 6.07 -4.02
N PRO A 405 1.99 5.56 -5.23
CA PRO A 405 1.19 6.32 -6.19
C PRO A 405 -0.23 6.63 -5.71
N PHE A 406 -0.79 5.81 -4.81
CA PHE A 406 -2.14 6.01 -4.24
C PHE A 406 -2.26 7.28 -3.37
N LEU A 407 -1.14 7.85 -2.91
CA LEU A 407 -1.12 9.10 -2.15
C LEU A 407 -1.13 10.35 -3.04
N ILE A 408 -0.98 10.20 -4.36
CA ILE A 408 -0.97 11.35 -5.29
C ILE A 408 -2.34 12.06 -5.26
N LYS A 409 -3.44 11.30 -5.18
CA LYS A 409 -4.80 11.89 -5.11
C LYS A 409 -5.01 12.80 -3.90
N ASP A 410 -4.31 12.51 -2.80
CA ASP A 410 -4.45 13.23 -1.53
C ASP A 410 -3.32 14.27 -1.33
N MET A 411 -2.43 14.43 -2.33
CA MET A 411 -1.32 15.35 -2.19
C MET A 411 -1.79 16.79 -2.29
N ARG A 412 -1.23 17.67 -1.46
CA ARG A 412 -1.46 19.11 -1.60
C ARG A 412 -0.90 19.57 -2.96
N PRO A 413 -1.68 20.30 -3.77
CA PRO A 413 -1.17 20.93 -4.98
C PRO A 413 0.07 21.79 -4.69
N LEU A 414 1.00 21.83 -5.64
CA LEU A 414 2.20 22.67 -5.58
C LEU A 414 1.81 24.11 -5.87
N ASP A 415 2.27 25.04 -5.03
CA ASP A 415 2.21 26.47 -5.33
C ASP A 415 3.51 26.95 -5.99
N ASP A 416 3.50 28.14 -6.58
CA ASP A 416 4.68 28.69 -7.26
C ASP A 416 5.90 28.85 -6.33
N TYR A 417 5.68 29.03 -5.02
CA TYR A 417 6.77 29.08 -4.04
C TYR A 417 7.35 27.68 -3.76
N ASP A 418 6.54 26.62 -3.79
CA ASP A 418 7.06 25.25 -3.79
C ASP A 418 7.87 24.98 -5.05
N ILE A 419 7.34 25.34 -6.23
CA ILE A 419 8.01 25.14 -7.53
C ILE A 419 9.40 25.77 -7.50
N LEU A 420 9.49 27.04 -7.10
CA LEU A 420 10.76 27.76 -7.01
C LEU A 420 11.74 27.06 -6.05
N ARG A 421 11.30 26.66 -4.86
CA ARG A 421 12.19 25.98 -3.89
C ARG A 421 12.68 24.63 -4.39
N PHE A 422 11.82 23.84 -5.01
CA PHE A 422 12.22 22.55 -5.57
C PHE A 422 13.21 22.72 -6.72
N TRP A 423 12.97 23.70 -7.60
CA TRP A 423 13.88 24.03 -8.69
C TRP A 423 15.25 24.47 -8.16
N LEU A 424 15.30 25.39 -7.20
CA LEU A 424 16.55 25.81 -6.59
C LEU A 424 17.28 24.67 -5.87
N MET A 425 16.55 23.79 -5.17
CA MET A 425 17.14 22.59 -4.56
C MET A 425 17.78 21.69 -5.63
N LEU A 426 17.09 21.46 -6.75
CA LEU A 426 17.60 20.66 -7.87
C LEU A 426 18.87 21.27 -8.48
N LEU A 427 18.87 22.59 -8.68
CA LEU A 427 20.04 23.31 -9.20
C LEU A 427 21.22 23.27 -8.23
N THR A 428 20.99 23.46 -6.92
CA THR A 428 22.04 23.31 -5.89
C THR A 428 22.65 21.90 -5.91
N ILE A 429 21.83 20.86 -6.02
CA ILE A 429 22.31 19.46 -6.11
C ILE A 429 23.21 19.28 -7.33
N ASN A 430 22.77 19.76 -8.50
CA ASN A 430 23.54 19.67 -9.75
C ASN A 430 24.84 20.47 -9.70
N HIS A 431 24.79 21.69 -9.18
CA HIS A 431 25.95 22.60 -9.11
C HIS A 431 27.08 22.02 -8.24
N TYR A 432 26.73 21.43 -7.10
CA TYR A 432 27.71 20.86 -6.15
C TYR A 432 27.93 19.35 -6.31
N GLY A 433 27.29 18.69 -7.28
CA GLY A 433 27.44 17.25 -7.49
C GLY A 433 27.03 16.40 -6.27
N ILE A 434 26.00 16.82 -5.54
CA ILE A 434 25.57 16.15 -4.30
C ILE A 434 24.93 14.81 -4.65
N ASN A 435 25.49 13.72 -4.15
CA ASN A 435 25.03 12.36 -4.45
C ASN A 435 24.11 11.78 -3.34
N MET A 436 23.49 10.63 -3.63
CA MET A 436 22.52 9.97 -2.74
C MET A 436 23.09 9.54 -1.38
N GLU A 437 24.36 9.16 -1.32
CA GLU A 437 25.02 8.70 -0.09
C GLU A 437 25.37 9.87 0.84
N SER A 438 25.55 11.06 0.26
CA SER A 438 25.93 12.26 1.01
C SER A 438 24.75 13.14 1.42
N ILE A 439 23.56 13.00 0.82
CA ILE A 439 22.44 13.91 1.10
C ILE A 439 21.76 13.66 2.46
N ASN A 440 22.01 14.57 3.40
CA ASN A 440 21.56 14.48 4.78
C ASN A 440 20.48 15.51 5.11
N THR A 441 20.68 16.78 4.72
CA THR A 441 19.79 17.87 5.14
C THR A 441 19.37 18.77 3.98
N VAL A 442 18.14 19.27 4.05
CA VAL A 442 17.65 20.37 3.23
C VAL A 442 16.96 21.37 4.16
N ARG A 443 17.39 22.63 4.12
CA ARG A 443 16.86 23.69 5.00
C ARG A 443 16.95 25.06 4.35
N SER A 444 16.27 26.04 4.94
CA SER A 444 16.39 27.43 4.51
C SER A 444 17.78 27.98 4.82
N ASP A 445 18.45 28.57 3.84
CA ASP A 445 19.67 29.35 4.07
C ASP A 445 19.33 30.79 4.43
N LYS A 446 19.45 31.13 5.72
CA LYS A 446 19.13 32.46 6.22
C LYS A 446 20.07 33.56 5.70
N LYS A 447 21.21 33.20 5.09
CA LYS A 447 22.19 34.16 4.55
C LYS A 447 21.88 34.61 3.13
N ASN A 448 21.10 33.82 2.39
CA ASN A 448 20.76 34.08 0.98
C ASN A 448 19.24 34.27 0.83
N PRO A 449 18.71 35.47 1.15
CA PRO A 449 17.32 35.79 0.86
C PRO A 449 17.12 36.13 -0.63
N ILE A 450 15.94 35.82 -1.15
CA ILE A 450 15.49 36.21 -2.48
C ILE A 450 14.03 36.69 -2.39
N ARG A 451 13.63 37.65 -3.21
CA ARG A 451 12.24 38.13 -3.24
C ARG A 451 11.49 37.52 -4.43
N PHE A 452 10.38 36.83 -4.16
CA PHE A 452 9.53 36.25 -5.21
C PHE A 452 8.06 36.54 -4.91
N CYS A 453 7.35 37.15 -5.86
CA CYS A 453 5.90 37.47 -5.77
C CYS A 453 5.49 38.06 -4.41
N ASN A 454 6.23 39.07 -3.94
CA ASN A 454 6.02 39.78 -2.67
C ASN A 454 6.32 38.98 -1.38
N VAL A 455 6.96 37.82 -1.49
CA VAL A 455 7.41 37.03 -0.35
C VAL A 455 8.92 36.93 -0.34
N ASP A 456 9.55 37.28 0.79
CA ASP A 456 10.96 36.99 1.01
C ASP A 456 11.12 35.50 1.30
N LEU A 457 11.83 34.83 0.41
CA LEU A 457 12.22 33.44 0.52
C LEU A 457 13.71 33.33 0.85
N TYR A 458 14.12 32.14 1.25
CA TYR A 458 15.52 31.80 1.47
C TYR A 458 15.90 30.71 0.46
N VAL A 459 17.12 30.76 -0.05
CA VAL A 459 17.60 29.70 -0.94
C VAL A 459 17.65 28.37 -0.16
N PRO A 460 17.18 27.24 -0.73
CA PRO A 460 17.35 25.94 -0.11
C PRO A 460 18.84 25.55 -0.04
N ALA A 461 19.35 25.38 1.18
CA ALA A 461 20.65 24.77 1.42
C ALA A 461 20.51 23.24 1.50
N VAL A 462 21.33 22.53 0.72
CA VAL A 462 21.47 21.08 0.73
C VAL A 462 22.83 20.74 1.34
N ASN A 463 22.85 20.03 2.48
CA ASN A 463 24.08 19.79 3.25
C ASN A 463 24.89 21.07 3.51
N ASP A 464 24.21 22.13 3.92
CA ASP A 464 24.82 23.45 4.19
C ASP A 464 25.35 24.18 2.94
N LEU A 465 25.24 23.60 1.74
CA LEU A 465 25.60 24.23 0.47
C LEU A 465 24.37 24.86 -0.19
N SER A 466 24.49 26.08 -0.68
CA SER A 466 23.41 26.84 -1.31
C SER A 466 24.00 27.69 -2.43
N LEU A 467 23.22 27.86 -3.50
CA LEU A 467 23.52 28.90 -4.49
C LEU A 467 23.47 30.28 -3.81
N THR A 468 24.32 31.18 -4.25
CA THR A 468 24.30 32.58 -3.81
C THR A 468 23.09 33.31 -4.37
N SER A 469 22.65 34.39 -3.70
CA SER A 469 21.53 35.20 -4.20
C SER A 469 21.78 35.72 -5.64
N ASP A 470 23.01 36.13 -5.97
CA ASP A 470 23.38 36.62 -7.31
C ASP A 470 23.25 35.53 -8.39
N GLU A 471 23.69 34.29 -8.10
CA GLU A 471 23.53 33.16 -9.00
C GLU A 471 22.04 32.85 -9.24
N VAL A 472 21.24 32.91 -8.18
CA VAL A 472 19.80 32.66 -8.25
C VAL A 472 19.10 33.74 -9.09
N GLU A 473 19.42 35.02 -8.89
CA GLU A 473 18.85 36.11 -9.69
C GLU A 473 19.19 35.94 -11.18
N MET A 474 20.44 35.62 -11.52
CA MET A 474 20.85 35.36 -12.90
C MET A 474 20.07 34.17 -13.50
N LEU A 475 19.84 33.11 -12.74
CA LEU A 475 19.08 31.93 -13.18
C LEU A 475 17.60 32.27 -13.38
N MET A 476 17.00 33.03 -12.46
CA MET A 476 15.61 33.49 -12.57
C MET A 476 15.41 34.44 -13.77
N HIS A 477 16.43 35.21 -14.16
CA HIS A 477 16.39 35.99 -15.39
C HIS A 477 16.44 35.14 -16.66
N LYS A 478 17.24 34.06 -16.67
CA LYS A 478 17.36 33.14 -17.83
C LYS A 478 16.13 32.25 -18.00
N THR A 479 15.50 31.86 -16.90
CA THR A 479 14.31 31.00 -16.88
C THR A 479 13.22 31.68 -16.04
N PRO A 480 12.52 32.68 -16.60
CA PRO A 480 11.56 33.46 -15.84
C PRO A 480 10.36 32.62 -15.41
N LEU A 481 10.23 32.44 -14.09
CA LEU A 481 9.03 31.94 -13.43
C LEU A 481 8.04 33.10 -13.23
N SER A 482 7.39 33.57 -14.30
CA SER A 482 6.36 34.62 -14.17
C SER A 482 5.16 34.08 -13.39
N PRO A 483 4.65 34.74 -12.33
CA PRO A 483 3.45 34.28 -11.61
C PRO A 483 2.28 34.15 -12.58
N ARG A 484 1.61 33.00 -12.59
CA ARG A 484 0.31 32.89 -13.29
C ARG A 484 -0.76 33.43 -12.35
N PRO A 485 -1.51 34.49 -12.71
CA PRO A 485 -2.69 34.87 -11.95
C PRO A 485 -3.69 33.72 -11.96
N ALA A 486 -4.41 33.52 -10.85
CA ALA A 486 -5.51 32.58 -10.75
C ALA A 486 -6.72 33.08 -11.57
N VAL A 487 -6.64 33.05 -12.90
CA VAL A 487 -7.76 33.30 -13.80
C VAL A 487 -7.59 32.45 -15.06
N LEU A 488 -8.29 31.33 -15.10
CA LEU A 488 -8.79 30.63 -16.30
C LEU A 488 -9.73 29.51 -15.83
N LEU A 489 -10.82 29.89 -15.14
CA LEU A 489 -11.97 29.03 -14.87
C LEU A 489 -13.31 29.78 -14.95
N GLU A 490 -13.31 31.03 -15.40
CA GLU A 490 -14.51 31.73 -15.84
C GLU A 490 -14.40 31.89 -17.35
N LEU A 491 -15.20 31.10 -18.07
CA LEU A 491 -15.78 31.31 -19.40
C LEU A 491 -16.05 29.93 -20.06
N VAL A 492 -17.02 29.21 -19.50
CA VAL A 492 -17.96 28.40 -20.29
C VAL A 492 -19.33 28.63 -19.66
N ASP A 493 -19.94 29.74 -20.07
CA ASP A 493 -21.39 29.90 -20.17
C ASP A 493 -21.60 30.87 -21.34
N ASP A 494 -21.74 30.29 -22.53
CA ASP A 494 -22.69 30.68 -23.58
C ASP A 494 -22.84 29.52 -24.58
#